data_AF-A0A832U8Z1-F1
#
_entry.id   AF-A0A832U8Z1-F1
#
_cell.length_a   1.000
_cell.length_b   1.000
_cell.length_c   1.000
_cell.angle_alpha   90.00
_cell.angle_beta   90.00
_cell.angle_gamma   90.00
#
_symmetry.space_group_name_H-M   'P 1'
#
loop_
_entity.id
_entity.type
_entity.pdbx_description
1 polymer ?
#
loop_
_entity_poly.entity_id
_entity_poly.type
_entity_poly.pdbx_seq_one_letter_code
_entity_poly.pdbx_strand_id
1 'polypeptide(L)'
;LTETRLRMTGARIFDELHVTGHAYREDHYDFIHMLNPQHIIPSHGGLEMTAAYAEFASELGYTLQKDVHLMTNGQRLLVHK
;
A
#
# COMPACT_ATOMS: atom_id res chain seq x y z
N LEU A 1 21.69 -11.22 -12.80
CA LEU A 1 22.25 -12.45 -13.43
C LEU A 1 21.60 -12.77 -14.77
N THR A 2 20.28 -12.93 -14.84
CA THR A 2 19.56 -13.23 -16.11
C THR A 2 19.77 -12.15 -17.17
N GLU A 3 19.50 -10.89 -16.83
CA GLU A 3 19.69 -9.75 -17.74
C GLU A 3 21.15 -9.62 -18.20
N THR A 4 22.10 -9.72 -17.27
CA THR A 4 23.54 -9.70 -17.54
C THR A 4 23.94 -10.74 -18.59
N ARG A 5 23.46 -11.99 -18.45
CA ARG A 5 23.74 -13.08 -19.40
C ARG A 5 23.15 -12.80 -20.78
N LEU A 6 21.92 -12.29 -20.84
CA LEU A 6 21.25 -11.94 -22.10
C LEU A 6 22.01 -10.83 -22.85
N ARG A 7 22.52 -9.83 -22.14
CA ARG A 7 23.37 -8.78 -22.73
C ARG A 7 24.68 -9.34 -23.26
N MET A 8 25.34 -10.24 -22.52
CA MET A 8 26.59 -10.90 -22.97
C MET A 8 26.42 -11.73 -24.24
N THR A 9 25.23 -12.30 -24.50
CA THR A 9 24.93 -13.03 -25.73
C THR A 9 24.41 -12.14 -26.88
N GLY A 10 24.47 -10.82 -26.73
CA GLY A 10 24.05 -9.87 -27.75
C GLY A 10 22.54 -9.67 -27.88
N ALA A 11 21.74 -10.08 -26.89
CA ALA A 11 20.30 -9.85 -26.91
C ALA A 11 19.98 -8.36 -26.74
N ARG A 12 18.93 -7.88 -27.42
CA ARG A 12 18.33 -6.55 -27.19
C ARG A 12 17.24 -6.69 -26.13
N ILE A 13 17.30 -5.88 -25.09
CA ILE A 13 16.38 -5.92 -23.96
C ILE A 13 15.50 -4.67 -24.00
N PHE A 14 14.19 -4.89 -23.90
CA PHE A 14 13.18 -3.85 -23.73
C PHE A 14 12.57 -4.06 -22.35
N ASP A 15 12.99 -3.25 -21.38
CA ASP A 15 12.47 -3.24 -20.01
C ASP A 15 11.31 -2.26 -19.87
N GLU A 16 10.74 -2.19 -18.66
CA GLU A 16 9.64 -1.27 -18.31
C GLU A 16 8.37 -1.39 -19.17
N LEU A 17 8.18 -2.53 -19.86
CA LEU A 17 6.95 -2.86 -20.57
C LEU A 17 5.86 -3.42 -19.62
N HIS A 18 5.63 -2.72 -18.51
CA HIS A 18 4.70 -3.11 -17.47
C HIS A 18 4.07 -1.86 -16.82
N VAL A 19 2.87 -2.02 -16.27
CA VAL A 19 2.23 -1.04 -15.38
C VAL A 19 1.78 -1.76 -14.12
N THR A 20 1.79 -1.05 -12.99
CA THR A 20 1.29 -1.57 -11.72
C THR A 20 -0.16 -2.06 -11.83
N GLY A 21 -0.48 -3.13 -11.11
CA GLY A 21 -1.87 -3.56 -10.87
C GLY A 21 -2.46 -3.02 -9.57
N HIS A 22 -1.71 -2.24 -8.80
CA HIS A 22 -2.09 -1.73 -7.48
C HIS A 22 -2.42 -0.25 -7.52
N ALA A 23 -3.36 0.13 -6.65
CA ALA A 23 -3.78 1.51 -6.45
C ALA A 23 -2.62 2.37 -5.91
N TYR A 24 -2.51 3.59 -6.41
CA TYR A 24 -1.55 4.59 -5.98
C TYR A 24 -2.20 5.50 -4.93
N ARG A 25 -1.44 6.49 -4.43
CA ARG A 25 -1.89 7.39 -3.38
C ARG A 25 -3.20 8.10 -3.71
N GLU A 26 -3.34 8.63 -4.92
CA GLU A 26 -4.54 9.35 -5.35
C GLU A 26 -5.75 8.42 -5.52
N ASP A 27 -5.55 7.18 -5.98
CA ASP A 27 -6.62 6.18 -6.02
C ASP A 27 -7.15 5.87 -4.62
N HIS A 28 -6.24 5.80 -3.62
CA HIS A 28 -6.61 5.63 -2.23
C HIS A 28 -7.25 6.89 -1.62
N TYR A 29 -6.85 8.09 -2.04
CA TYR A 29 -7.48 9.34 -1.65
C TYR A 29 -8.95 9.34 -2.07
N ASP A 30 -9.22 9.08 -3.35
CA ASP A 30 -10.58 9.01 -3.88
C ASP A 30 -11.39 7.92 -3.17
N PHE A 31 -10.78 6.74 -2.95
CA PHE A 31 -11.43 5.63 -2.27
C PHE A 31 -11.86 5.97 -0.84
N ILE A 32 -11.00 6.63 -0.07
CA ILE A 32 -11.33 7.08 1.29
C ILE A 32 -12.45 8.14 1.26
N HIS A 33 -12.39 9.10 0.33
CA HIS A 33 -13.42 10.14 0.23
C HIS A 33 -14.78 9.60 -0.22
N MET A 34 -14.79 8.59 -1.09
CA MET A 34 -16.03 7.92 -1.51
C MET A 34 -16.68 7.14 -0.38
N LEU A 35 -15.89 6.43 0.43
CA LEU A 35 -16.41 5.56 1.48
C LEU A 35 -16.64 6.26 2.82
N ASN A 36 -15.91 7.35 3.09
CA ASN A 36 -15.88 8.06 4.37
C ASN A 36 -15.81 7.09 5.58
N PRO A 37 -14.79 6.22 5.66
CA PRO A 37 -14.76 5.16 6.65
C PRO A 37 -14.54 5.70 8.07
N GLN A 38 -15.19 5.08 9.06
CA GLN A 38 -14.94 5.39 10.49
C GLN A 38 -13.61 4.81 10.99
N HIS A 39 -13.15 3.71 10.39
CA HIS A 39 -11.90 3.04 10.73
C HIS A 39 -11.19 2.53 9.47
N ILE A 40 -9.87 2.65 9.45
CA ILE A 40 -8.99 2.19 8.38
C ILE A 40 -8.00 1.17 8.96
N ILE A 41 -7.86 0.01 8.29
CA ILE A 41 -6.86 -1.00 8.62
C ILE A 41 -6.01 -1.24 7.36
N PRO A 42 -4.82 -0.60 7.24
CA PRO A 42 -3.92 -0.86 6.13
C PRO A 42 -3.47 -2.33 6.13
N SER A 43 -3.42 -2.97 4.96
CA SER A 43 -3.16 -4.41 4.81
C SER A 43 -2.50 -4.71 3.48
N HIS A 44 -2.17 -5.99 3.23
CA HIS A 44 -1.60 -6.46 1.97
C HIS A 44 -0.24 -5.81 1.61
N GLY A 45 0.60 -5.62 2.62
CA GLY A 45 1.95 -5.10 2.47
C GLY A 45 2.77 -5.37 3.73
N GLY A 46 4.09 -5.19 3.63
CA GLY A 46 4.97 -5.20 4.80
C GLY A 46 4.73 -3.99 5.71
N LEU A 47 5.39 -3.98 6.88
CA LEU A 47 5.24 -2.92 7.87
C LEU A 47 5.47 -1.53 7.27
N GLU A 48 6.51 -1.36 6.46
CA GLU A 48 6.82 -0.10 5.79
C GLU A 48 5.66 0.41 4.93
N MET A 49 5.05 -0.44 4.10
CA MET A 49 3.91 -0.07 3.25
C MET A 49 2.69 0.30 4.09
N THR A 50 2.38 -0.50 5.12
CA THR A 50 1.23 -0.23 5.99
C THR A 50 1.44 1.03 6.83
N ALA A 51 2.66 1.31 7.26
CA ALA A 51 3.02 2.52 8.00
C ALA A 51 2.92 3.76 7.11
N ALA A 52 3.41 3.69 5.87
CA ALA A 52 3.25 4.77 4.89
C ALA A 52 1.77 5.06 4.60
N TYR A 53 0.93 4.03 4.53
CA TYR A 53 -0.52 4.22 4.40
C TYR A 53 -1.12 4.89 5.64
N ALA A 54 -0.67 4.51 6.84
CA ALA A 54 -1.17 5.12 8.07
C ALA A 54 -0.75 6.60 8.20
N GLU A 55 0.45 6.95 7.76
CA GLU A 55 0.91 8.34 7.65
C GLU A 55 0.04 9.12 6.66
N PHE A 56 -0.19 8.57 5.46
CA PHE A 56 -1.10 9.14 4.47
C PHE A 56 -2.52 9.34 5.04
N ALA A 57 -3.10 8.33 5.69
CA ALA A 57 -4.43 8.46 6.30
C ALA A 57 -4.44 9.55 7.38
N SER A 58 -3.33 9.74 8.12
CA SER A 58 -3.21 10.80 9.12
C SER A 58 -3.26 12.20 8.51
N GLU A 59 -2.71 12.39 7.31
CA GLU A 59 -2.85 13.64 6.55
C GLU A 59 -4.31 13.93 6.16
N LEU A 60 -5.14 12.89 6.05
CA LEU A 60 -6.58 13.01 5.77
C LEU A 60 -7.43 13.20 7.03
N GLY A 61 -6.81 13.40 8.20
CA GLY A 61 -7.49 13.68 9.46
C GLY A 61 -7.76 12.45 10.32
N TYR A 62 -7.28 11.27 9.93
CA TYR A 62 -7.30 10.10 10.79
C TYR A 62 -6.18 10.17 11.86
N THR A 63 -6.35 9.44 12.95
CA THR A 63 -5.45 9.33 14.09
C THR A 63 -5.08 7.87 14.34
N LEU A 64 -3.77 7.59 14.34
CA LEU A 64 -3.22 6.27 14.64
C LEU A 64 -3.71 5.75 16.00
N GLN A 65 -4.02 4.45 16.07
CA GLN A 65 -4.59 3.74 17.24
C GLN A 65 -6.00 4.19 17.68
N LYS A 66 -6.61 5.18 17.02
CA LYS A 66 -8.00 5.59 17.25
C LYS A 66 -8.89 5.13 16.09
N ASP A 67 -8.58 5.59 14.88
CA ASP A 67 -9.36 5.33 13.67
C ASP A 67 -8.48 4.81 12.51
N VAL A 68 -7.15 4.80 12.64
CA VAL A 68 -6.24 4.01 11.80
C VAL A 68 -5.51 2.97 12.64
N HIS A 69 -5.53 1.71 12.19
CA HIS A 69 -5.05 0.57 12.97
C HIS A 69 -3.98 -0.23 12.21
N LEU A 70 -2.72 -0.12 12.67
CA LEU A 70 -1.64 -0.99 12.20
C LEU A 70 -1.73 -2.35 12.89
N MET A 71 -1.82 -3.41 12.11
CA MET A 71 -2.04 -4.78 12.59
C MET A 71 -0.89 -5.70 12.21
N THR A 72 -0.67 -6.71 13.04
CA THR A 72 0.20 -7.85 12.73
C THR A 72 -0.61 -9.13 12.53
N ASN A 73 -0.03 -10.12 11.84
CA ASN A 73 -0.70 -11.39 11.59
C ASN A 73 -1.14 -12.06 12.90
N GLY A 74 -2.43 -12.37 13.00
CA GLY A 74 -3.03 -13.00 14.19
C GLY A 74 -3.53 -12.02 15.25
N GLN A 75 -3.26 -10.72 15.12
CA GLN A 75 -3.81 -9.70 16.00
C GLN A 75 -5.33 -9.54 15.78
N ARG A 76 -6.05 -9.19 16.85
CA ARG A 76 -7.50 -8.93 16.82
C ARG A 76 -7.76 -7.49 17.22
N LEU A 77 -8.60 -6.80 16.47
CA LEU A 77 -9.09 -5.47 16.78
C LEU A 77 -10.56 -5.57 17.20
N LEU A 78 -10.90 -4.98 18.35
CA LEU A 78 -12.29 -4.78 18.75
C LEU A 78 -12.70 -3.36 18.36
N VAL A 79 -13.73 -3.26 17.54
CA VAL A 79 -14.31 -1.98 17.13
C VAL A 79 -15.66 -1.83 17.82
N HIS A 80 -15.84 -0.71 18.52
CA HIS A 80 -17.11 -0.36 19.15
C HIS A 80 -17.96 0.45 18.17
N LYS A 81 -19.29 0.29 18.23
CA LYS A 81 -20.24 1.10 17.45
C LYS A 81 -20.40 2.49 18.03
#